data_AF-A0A210PQV4-F1
#
_entry.id   AF-A0A210PQV4-F1
#
_cell.length_a   1.000
_cell.length_b   1.000
_cell.length_c   1.000
_cell.angle_alpha   90.00
_cell.angle_beta   90.00
_cell.angle_gamma   90.00
#
_symmetry.space_group_name_H-M   'P 1'
#
loop_
_entity.id
_entity.type
_entity.pdbx_description
1 polymer ?
#
loop_
_entity_poly.entity_id
_entity_poly.type
_entity_poly.pdbx_seq_one_letter_code
_entity_poly.pdbx_strand_id
1 'polypeptide(L)'
;MCIRHQHVCHNFTHESRAFTNESKTFTNVSKTFTHESNTLTHESKTFTHGSKTFTHVSKTLIRVSKTLTHESKTFTHVFKKSLTHVSKTFTYESKTFTHVSKTLTRVSKTLTHDSKTFTHVSKTLTHVSKAFTRVSKTLTHESQTFAHESKTFNHESKTFTQVFKKTFNSRV
;
A
#
# COMPACT_ATOMS: atom_id res chain seq x y z
N MET A 1 -19.80 -52.16 23.88
CA MET A 1 -18.39 -51.72 23.72
C MET A 1 -18.11 -51.14 22.32
N CYS A 2 -18.72 -51.65 21.23
CA CYS A 2 -18.60 -51.10 19.85
C CYS A 2 -19.00 -49.62 19.70
N ILE A 3 -20.15 -49.19 20.24
CA ILE A 3 -20.70 -47.85 19.99
C ILE A 3 -19.77 -46.74 20.51
N ARG A 4 -19.18 -46.92 21.71
CA ARG A 4 -18.24 -45.95 22.30
C ARG A 4 -16.95 -45.81 21.48
N HIS A 5 -16.47 -46.88 20.85
CA HIS A 5 -15.30 -46.86 19.96
C HIS A 5 -15.58 -46.19 18.61
N GLN A 6 -16.75 -46.47 18.04
CA GLN A 6 -17.20 -45.86 16.80
C GLN A 6 -17.40 -44.35 16.98
N HIS A 7 -17.89 -43.94 18.15
CA HIS A 7 -17.99 -42.54 18.54
C HIS A 7 -16.62 -41.87 18.66
N VAL A 8 -15.63 -42.55 19.24
CA VAL A 8 -14.26 -42.05 19.37
C VAL A 8 -13.60 -41.89 17.99
N CYS A 9 -13.67 -42.88 17.10
CA CYS A 9 -13.13 -42.77 15.73
C CYS A 9 -13.85 -41.69 14.90
N HIS A 10 -15.16 -41.52 15.10
CA HIS A 10 -15.92 -40.45 14.47
C HIS A 10 -15.50 -39.06 14.99
N ASN A 11 -15.22 -38.93 16.28
CA ASN A 11 -14.66 -37.70 16.86
C ASN A 11 -13.28 -37.39 16.28
N PHE A 12 -12.39 -38.38 16.18
CA PHE A 12 -11.06 -38.23 15.57
C PHE A 12 -11.15 -37.76 14.09
N THR A 13 -12.08 -38.30 13.32
CA THR A 13 -12.27 -37.85 11.93
C THR A 13 -12.88 -36.45 11.85
N HIS A 14 -13.74 -36.08 12.80
CA HIS A 14 -14.32 -34.74 12.89
C HIS A 14 -13.26 -33.69 13.24
N GLU A 15 -12.42 -33.92 14.26
CA GLU A 15 -11.33 -33.00 14.65
C GLU A 15 -10.27 -32.85 13.55
N SER A 16 -9.85 -33.94 12.90
CA SER A 16 -8.92 -33.85 11.75
C SER A 16 -9.48 -32.98 10.62
N ARG A 17 -10.79 -33.09 10.34
CA ARG A 17 -11.48 -32.22 9.37
C ARG A 17 -11.54 -30.77 9.84
N ALA A 18 -11.77 -30.53 11.13
CA ALA A 18 -11.76 -29.19 11.72
C ALA A 18 -10.40 -28.51 11.52
N PHE A 19 -9.30 -29.17 11.91
CA PHE A 19 -7.93 -28.66 11.69
C PHE A 19 -7.61 -28.41 10.22
N THR A 20 -8.06 -29.29 9.33
CA THR A 20 -7.86 -29.12 7.88
C THR A 20 -8.64 -27.91 7.35
N ASN A 21 -9.85 -27.67 7.86
CA ASN A 21 -10.67 -26.52 7.49
C ASN A 21 -10.06 -25.22 8.04
N GLU A 22 -9.58 -25.21 9.28
CA GLU A 22 -8.86 -24.07 9.85
C GLU A 22 -7.60 -23.74 9.04
N SER A 23 -6.79 -24.75 8.71
CA SER A 23 -5.61 -24.58 7.85
C SER A 23 -5.96 -23.92 6.50
N LYS A 24 -7.07 -24.33 5.87
CA LYS A 24 -7.56 -23.69 4.64
C LYS A 24 -8.01 -22.25 4.88
N THR A 25 -8.68 -21.97 5.98
CA THR A 25 -9.08 -20.61 6.38
C THR A 25 -7.85 -19.72 6.54
N PHE A 26 -6.83 -20.15 7.29
CA PHE A 26 -5.58 -19.41 7.43
C PHE A 26 -4.88 -19.15 6.10
N THR A 27 -4.84 -20.14 5.21
CA THR A 27 -4.31 -19.97 3.85
C THR A 27 -5.09 -18.91 3.06
N ASN A 28 -6.41 -18.92 3.12
CA ASN A 28 -7.26 -17.96 2.39
C ASN A 28 -7.10 -16.53 2.94
N VAL A 29 -7.04 -16.38 4.26
CA VAL A 29 -6.77 -15.09 4.90
C VAL A 29 -5.37 -14.60 4.51
N SER A 30 -4.36 -15.47 4.54
CA SER A 30 -2.99 -15.14 4.10
C SER A 30 -2.94 -14.62 2.65
N LYS A 31 -3.67 -15.25 1.73
CA LYS A 31 -3.80 -14.78 0.34
C LYS A 31 -4.45 -13.40 0.26
N THR A 32 -5.47 -13.14 1.07
CA THR A 32 -6.15 -11.85 1.16
C THR A 32 -5.18 -10.76 1.63
N PHE A 33 -4.41 -11.02 2.70
CA PHE A 33 -3.37 -10.10 3.18
C PHE A 33 -2.27 -9.83 2.15
N THR A 34 -1.90 -10.86 1.38
CA THR A 34 -0.93 -10.69 0.27
C THR A 34 -1.49 -9.80 -0.82
N HIS A 35 -2.75 -10.01 -1.21
CA HIS A 35 -3.43 -9.18 -2.20
C HIS A 35 -3.53 -7.72 -1.74
N GLU A 36 -3.95 -7.46 -0.50
CA GLU A 36 -4.00 -6.11 0.06
C GLU A 36 -2.62 -5.45 0.11
N SER A 37 -1.57 -6.18 0.48
CA SER A 37 -0.19 -5.68 0.45
C SER A 37 0.25 -5.25 -0.96
N ASN A 38 -0.15 -5.99 -2.00
CA ASN A 38 0.10 -5.62 -3.38
C ASN A 38 -0.67 -4.36 -3.79
N THR A 39 -1.95 -4.25 -3.42
CA THR A 39 -2.76 -3.05 -3.66
C THR A 39 -2.12 -1.81 -3.04
N LEU A 40 -1.73 -1.88 -1.76
CA LEU A 40 -1.04 -0.78 -1.06
C LEU A 40 0.29 -0.41 -1.73
N THR A 41 1.00 -1.40 -2.29
CA THR A 41 2.23 -1.15 -3.04
C THR A 41 1.94 -0.39 -4.35
N HIS A 42 0.87 -0.73 -5.05
CA HIS A 42 0.43 0.00 -6.24
C HIS A 42 0.02 1.43 -5.91
N GLU A 43 -0.76 1.64 -4.85
CA GLU A 43 -1.12 2.99 -4.39
C GLU A 43 0.11 3.82 -4.03
N SER A 44 1.07 3.24 -3.31
CA SER A 44 2.34 3.91 -2.98
C SER A 44 3.09 4.39 -4.24
N LYS A 45 3.10 3.59 -5.31
CA LYS A 45 3.66 4.00 -6.61
C LYS A 45 2.88 5.18 -7.20
N THR A 46 1.55 5.13 -7.19
CA THR A 46 0.69 6.25 -7.66
C THR A 46 1.00 7.55 -6.92
N PHE A 47 1.12 7.50 -5.59
CA PHE A 47 1.51 8.68 -4.79
C PHE A 47 2.91 9.20 -5.16
N THR A 48 3.86 8.29 -5.38
CA THR A 48 5.20 8.66 -5.84
C THR A 48 5.18 9.36 -7.20
N HIS A 49 4.36 8.87 -8.14
CA HIS A 49 4.19 9.50 -9.45
C HIS A 49 3.54 10.89 -9.32
N GLY A 50 2.48 11.03 -8.52
CA GLY A 50 1.84 12.32 -8.24
C GLY A 50 2.83 13.36 -7.69
N SER A 51 3.67 12.95 -6.73
CA SER A 51 4.73 13.80 -6.18
C SER A 51 5.72 14.31 -7.25
N LYS A 52 6.13 13.43 -8.19
CA LYS A 52 7.01 13.80 -9.32
C LYS A 52 6.32 14.80 -10.25
N THR A 53 5.04 14.59 -10.56
CA THR A 53 4.24 15.51 -11.39
C THR A 53 4.17 16.90 -10.76
N PHE A 54 3.82 17.00 -9.47
CA PHE A 54 3.79 18.28 -8.76
C PHE A 54 5.14 19.00 -8.76
N THR A 55 6.23 18.26 -8.57
CA THR A 55 7.59 18.81 -8.66
C THR A 55 7.89 19.37 -10.05
N HIS A 56 7.50 18.65 -11.11
CA HIS A 56 7.71 19.10 -12.49
C HIS A 56 6.90 20.37 -12.81
N VAL A 57 5.63 20.41 -12.43
CA VAL A 57 4.78 21.60 -12.60
C VAL A 57 5.36 22.78 -11.83
N SER A 58 5.76 22.58 -10.57
CA SER A 58 6.40 23.61 -9.75
C SER A 58 7.64 24.22 -10.43
N LYS A 59 8.54 23.37 -10.97
CA LYS A 59 9.72 23.83 -11.73
C LYS A 59 9.34 24.65 -12.96
N THR A 60 8.28 24.25 -13.66
CA THR A 60 7.77 24.96 -14.85
C THR A 60 7.24 26.34 -14.47
N LEU A 61 6.43 26.44 -13.41
CA LEU A 61 5.92 27.72 -12.92
C LEU A 61 7.04 28.68 -12.48
N ILE A 62 8.10 28.16 -11.85
CA ILE A 62 9.28 28.96 -11.49
C ILE A 62 9.96 29.51 -12.75
N ARG A 63 10.11 28.71 -13.81
CA ARG A 63 10.69 29.18 -15.08
C ARG A 63 9.85 30.29 -15.71
N VAL A 64 8.53 30.11 -15.77
CA VAL A 64 7.60 31.15 -16.29
C VAL A 64 7.69 32.44 -15.46
N SER A 65 7.71 32.34 -14.13
CA SER A 65 7.89 33.49 -13.23
C SER A 65 9.20 34.23 -13.49
N LYS A 66 10.30 33.52 -13.76
CA LYS A 66 11.58 34.15 -14.16
C LYS A 66 11.47 34.88 -15.49
N THR A 67 10.84 34.29 -16.51
CA THR A 67 10.62 34.93 -17.81
C THR A 67 9.83 36.23 -17.66
N LEU A 68 8.69 36.21 -16.96
CA LEU A 68 7.87 37.41 -16.72
C LEU A 68 8.66 38.51 -15.97
N THR A 69 9.53 38.10 -15.05
CA THR A 69 10.40 39.05 -14.33
C THR A 69 11.44 39.67 -15.25
N HIS A 70 12.02 38.90 -16.17
CA HIS A 70 12.93 39.41 -17.20
C HIS A 70 12.22 40.35 -18.16
N GLU A 71 11.03 40.00 -18.65
CA GLU A 71 10.23 40.86 -19.52
C GLU A 71 9.91 42.20 -18.85
N SER A 72 9.47 42.19 -17.59
CA SER A 72 9.23 43.41 -16.83
C SER A 72 10.49 44.30 -16.71
N LYS A 73 11.68 43.71 -16.54
CA LYS A 73 12.95 44.44 -16.51
C LYS A 73 13.31 45.01 -17.88
N THR A 74 13.20 44.22 -18.95
CA THR A 74 13.46 44.66 -20.33
C THR A 74 12.55 45.82 -20.70
N PHE A 75 11.26 45.72 -20.36
CA PHE A 75 10.27 46.75 -20.59
C PHE A 75 10.61 48.06 -19.87
N THR A 76 11.00 47.96 -18.60
CA THR A 76 11.48 49.11 -17.81
C THR A 76 12.74 49.75 -18.41
N HIS A 77 13.69 48.93 -18.88
CA HIS A 77 14.98 49.38 -19.42
C HIS A 77 14.85 50.09 -20.78
N VAL A 78 14.10 49.50 -21.72
CA VAL A 78 13.86 50.09 -23.06
C VAL A 78 13.21 51.46 -22.93
N PHE A 79 12.32 51.65 -21.97
CA PHE A 79 11.49 52.86 -21.90
C PHE A 79 12.06 53.99 -21.04
N LYS A 80 13.07 53.74 -20.18
CA LYS A 80 13.88 54.84 -19.61
C LYS A 80 14.51 55.75 -20.68
N LYS A 81 14.54 55.32 -21.95
CA LYS A 81 15.02 56.09 -23.11
C LYS A 81 13.91 56.77 -23.95
N SER A 82 12.62 56.58 -23.69
CA SER A 82 11.51 57.12 -24.52
C SER A 82 10.38 57.78 -23.69
N LEU A 83 9.72 58.78 -24.28
CA LEU A 83 8.97 59.89 -23.67
C LEU A 83 7.94 59.57 -22.55
N THR A 84 7.77 60.50 -21.60
CA THR A 84 7.06 60.42 -20.30
C THR A 84 5.57 60.01 -20.31
N HIS A 85 4.81 60.23 -21.38
CA HIS A 85 3.34 60.08 -21.35
C HIS A 85 2.86 58.61 -21.41
N VAL A 86 3.65 57.69 -21.96
CA VAL A 86 3.33 56.24 -21.98
C VAL A 86 3.81 55.53 -20.70
N SER A 87 4.59 56.21 -19.85
CA SER A 87 5.21 55.61 -18.67
C SER A 87 4.22 55.11 -17.60
N LYS A 88 3.03 55.73 -17.46
CA LYS A 88 2.04 55.35 -16.44
C LYS A 88 1.38 54.00 -16.74
N THR A 89 0.89 53.81 -17.97
CA THR A 89 0.29 52.54 -18.41
C THR A 89 1.32 51.41 -18.35
N PHE A 90 2.56 51.67 -18.73
CA PHE A 90 3.64 50.67 -18.69
C PHE A 90 4.16 50.35 -17.29
N THR A 91 4.16 51.33 -16.38
CA THR A 91 4.41 51.09 -14.96
C THR A 91 3.33 50.17 -14.38
N TYR A 92 2.07 50.35 -14.80
CA TYR A 92 0.99 49.46 -14.41
C TYR A 92 1.20 48.03 -14.94
N GLU A 93 1.53 47.86 -16.22
CA GLU A 93 1.83 46.54 -16.79
C GLU A 93 3.01 45.83 -16.10
N SER A 94 4.10 46.57 -15.81
CA SER A 94 5.24 46.02 -15.07
C SER A 94 4.87 45.57 -13.65
N LYS A 95 3.99 46.32 -12.98
CA LYS A 95 3.42 45.92 -11.68
C LYS A 95 2.55 44.68 -11.82
N THR A 96 1.76 44.58 -12.89
CA THR A 96 0.94 43.40 -13.21
C THR A 96 1.81 42.16 -13.42
N PHE A 97 2.86 42.23 -14.25
CA PHE A 97 3.80 41.11 -14.43
C PHE A 97 4.46 40.68 -13.12
N THR A 98 4.87 41.65 -12.30
CA THR A 98 5.44 41.38 -10.98
C THR A 98 4.43 40.68 -10.06
N HIS A 99 3.17 41.11 -10.07
CA HIS A 99 2.11 40.48 -9.29
C HIS A 99 1.85 39.04 -9.74
N VAL A 100 1.72 38.80 -11.05
CA VAL A 100 1.55 37.46 -11.62
C VAL A 100 2.73 36.55 -11.23
N SER A 101 3.97 37.04 -11.34
CA SER A 101 5.18 36.30 -10.94
C SER A 101 5.15 35.89 -9.45
N LYS A 102 4.71 36.78 -8.56
CA LYS A 102 4.53 36.48 -7.13
C LYS A 102 3.45 35.41 -6.90
N THR A 103 2.33 35.49 -7.62
CA THR A 103 1.26 34.48 -7.55
C THR A 103 1.75 33.11 -8.00
N LEU A 104 2.44 33.03 -9.14
CA LEU A 104 3.04 31.78 -9.64
C LEU A 104 4.04 31.17 -8.65
N THR A 105 4.84 32.02 -7.99
CA THR A 105 5.77 31.58 -6.94
C THR A 105 5.02 30.98 -5.74
N ARG A 106 3.90 31.58 -5.31
CA ARG A 106 3.07 31.03 -4.23
C ARG A 106 2.47 29.67 -4.61
N VAL A 107 1.92 29.55 -5.82
CA VAL A 107 1.39 28.27 -6.33
C VAL A 107 2.48 27.20 -6.37
N SER A 108 3.68 27.53 -6.86
CA SER A 108 4.83 26.61 -6.85
C SER A 108 5.20 26.12 -5.45
N LYS A 109 5.14 26.98 -4.42
CA LYS A 109 5.35 26.57 -3.02
C LYS A 109 4.28 25.58 -2.55
N THR A 110 3.01 25.83 -2.86
CA THR A 110 1.91 24.90 -2.55
C THR A 110 2.12 23.54 -3.20
N LEU A 111 2.42 23.49 -4.51
CA LEU A 111 2.69 22.23 -5.21
C LEU A 111 3.89 21.47 -4.62
N THR A 112 4.90 22.20 -4.14
CA THR A 112 6.05 21.60 -3.46
C THR A 112 5.66 20.99 -2.11
N HIS A 113 4.76 21.65 -1.37
CA HIS A 113 4.21 21.10 -0.14
C HIS A 113 3.38 19.83 -0.44
N ASP A 114 2.50 19.87 -1.44
CA ASP A 114 1.70 18.71 -1.84
C ASP A 114 2.56 17.52 -2.27
N SER A 115 3.64 17.77 -3.03
CA SER A 115 4.63 16.75 -3.35
C SER A 115 5.25 16.08 -2.11
N LYS A 116 5.56 16.86 -1.06
CA LYS A 116 6.03 16.30 0.22
C LYS A 116 4.96 15.45 0.88
N THR A 117 3.72 15.92 0.95
CA THR A 117 2.58 15.18 1.51
C THR A 117 2.40 13.84 0.81
N PHE A 118 2.38 13.82 -0.53
CA PHE A 118 2.29 12.59 -1.33
C PHE A 118 3.44 11.62 -1.02
N THR A 119 4.66 12.15 -0.85
CA THR A 119 5.84 11.34 -0.49
C THR A 119 5.69 10.73 0.91
N HIS A 120 5.14 11.48 1.87
CA HIS A 120 4.87 10.95 3.21
C HIS A 120 3.81 9.84 3.17
N VAL A 121 2.70 10.04 2.46
CA VAL A 121 1.66 9.02 2.29
C VAL A 121 2.22 7.74 1.67
N SER A 122 3.01 7.85 0.60
CA SER A 122 3.67 6.69 -0.04
C SER A 122 4.56 5.91 0.95
N LYS A 123 5.32 6.59 1.81
CA LYS A 123 6.13 5.93 2.85
C LYS A 123 5.26 5.18 3.86
N THR A 124 4.17 5.78 4.31
CA THR A 124 3.21 5.15 5.23
C THR A 124 2.59 3.90 4.61
N LEU A 125 2.08 3.98 3.38
CA LEU A 125 1.51 2.84 2.66
C LEU A 125 2.51 1.69 2.51
N THR A 126 3.77 2.01 2.23
CA THR A 126 4.84 1.01 2.16
C THR A 126 5.07 0.30 3.50
N HIS A 127 4.98 1.04 4.61
CA HIS A 127 5.13 0.47 5.95
C HIS A 127 3.95 -0.45 6.32
N VAL A 128 2.73 -0.06 5.95
CA VAL A 128 1.52 -0.87 6.13
C VAL A 128 1.61 -2.15 5.29
N SER A 129 1.96 -2.05 4.00
CA SER A 129 2.19 -3.22 3.13
C SER A 129 3.17 -4.23 3.75
N LYS A 130 4.31 -3.76 4.29
CA LYS A 130 5.26 -4.64 5.01
C LYS A 130 4.64 -5.31 6.23
N ALA A 131 3.76 -4.64 6.97
CA ALA A 131 3.04 -5.26 8.09
C ALA A 131 2.09 -6.36 7.60
N PHE A 132 1.31 -6.11 6.54
CA PHE A 132 0.43 -7.09 5.92
C PHE A 132 1.18 -8.34 5.45
N THR A 133 2.33 -8.17 4.81
CA THR A 133 3.19 -9.28 4.39
C THR A 133 3.71 -10.10 5.58
N ARG A 134 4.05 -9.46 6.71
CA ARG A 134 4.45 -10.20 7.92
C ARG A 134 3.30 -11.03 8.48
N VAL A 135 2.10 -10.45 8.58
CA VAL A 135 0.90 -11.18 9.04
C VAL A 135 0.60 -12.37 8.13
N SER A 136 0.64 -12.19 6.81
CA SER A 136 0.47 -13.28 5.84
C SER A 136 1.49 -14.42 6.05
N LYS A 137 2.75 -14.10 6.36
CA LYS A 137 3.77 -15.13 6.68
C LYS A 137 3.39 -15.91 7.95
N THR A 138 2.97 -15.22 9.01
CA THR A 138 2.52 -15.88 10.25
C THR A 138 1.33 -16.81 10.00
N LEU A 139 0.30 -16.34 9.29
CA LEU A 139 -0.87 -17.16 8.96
C LEU A 139 -0.50 -18.39 8.10
N THR A 140 0.48 -18.23 7.20
CA THR A 140 0.99 -19.36 6.41
C THR A 140 1.67 -20.41 7.30
N HIS A 141 2.46 -19.97 8.28
CA HIS A 141 3.08 -20.89 9.24
C HIS A 141 2.04 -21.60 10.10
N GLU A 142 1.06 -20.88 10.64
CA GLU A 142 -0.05 -21.47 11.41
C GLU A 142 -0.81 -22.51 10.58
N SER A 143 -1.12 -22.18 9.32
CA SER A 143 -1.75 -23.11 8.38
C SER A 143 -0.95 -24.41 8.21
N GLN A 144 0.38 -24.33 8.13
CA GLN A 144 1.26 -25.50 8.04
C GLN A 144 1.26 -26.32 9.33
N THR A 145 1.27 -25.67 10.50
CA THR A 145 1.19 -26.34 11.81
C THR A 145 -0.12 -27.13 11.93
N PHE A 146 -1.27 -26.51 11.65
CA PHE A 146 -2.57 -27.19 11.67
C PHE A 146 -2.65 -28.35 10.68
N ALA A 147 -2.05 -28.21 9.49
CA ALA A 147 -1.97 -29.29 8.52
C ALA A 147 -1.10 -30.45 9.01
N HIS A 148 -0.02 -30.17 9.74
CA HIS A 148 0.84 -31.19 10.34
C HIS A 148 0.12 -31.90 11.49
N GLU A 149 -0.50 -31.17 12.42
CA GLU A 149 -1.30 -31.73 13.52
C GLU A 149 -2.41 -32.65 13.01
N SER A 150 -3.13 -32.21 11.97
CA SER A 150 -4.14 -33.03 11.29
C SER A 150 -3.57 -34.35 10.77
N LYS A 151 -2.36 -34.35 10.18
CA LYS A 151 -1.69 -35.57 9.69
C LYS A 151 -1.32 -36.51 10.83
N THR A 152 -0.71 -35.98 11.90
CA THR A 152 -0.32 -36.76 13.08
C THR A 152 -1.53 -37.41 13.73
N PHE A 153 -2.58 -36.64 13.96
CA PHE A 153 -3.81 -37.11 14.56
C PHE A 153 -4.51 -38.19 13.70
N ASN A 154 -4.49 -38.02 12.38
CA ASN A 154 -5.03 -39.03 11.46
C ASN A 154 -4.22 -40.33 11.47
N HIS A 155 -2.89 -40.25 11.67
CA HIS A 155 -2.03 -41.42 11.86
C HIS A 155 -2.34 -42.15 13.16
N GLU A 156 -2.49 -41.43 14.28
CA GLU A 156 -2.89 -41.99 15.57
C GLU A 156 -4.25 -42.69 15.49
N SER A 157 -5.23 -42.04 14.84
CA SER A 157 -6.57 -42.62 14.63
C SER A 157 -6.53 -43.94 13.85
N LYS A 158 -5.72 -44.01 12.78
CA LYS A 158 -5.51 -45.24 12.00
C LYS A 158 -4.87 -46.34 12.85
N THR A 159 -3.84 -45.98 13.62
CA THR A 159 -3.12 -46.92 14.50
C THR A 159 -4.06 -47.50 15.55
N PHE A 160 -4.84 -46.65 16.22
CA PHE A 160 -5.85 -47.04 17.20
C PHE A 160 -6.87 -48.02 16.61
N THR A 161 -7.41 -47.70 15.43
CA THR A 161 -8.36 -48.57 14.71
C THR A 161 -7.75 -49.94 14.39
N GLN A 162 -6.48 -49.98 14.00
CA GLN A 162 -5.77 -51.20 13.63
C GLN A 162 -5.50 -52.10 14.84
N VAL A 163 -5.04 -51.52 15.95
CA VAL A 163 -4.84 -52.24 17.23
C VAL A 163 -6.16 -52.80 17.76
N PHE A 164 -7.24 -52.02 17.68
CA PHE A 164 -8.58 -52.48 18.07
C PHE A 164 -9.05 -53.68 17.22
N LYS A 165 -8.97 -53.59 15.89
CA LYS A 165 -9.34 -54.71 15.00
C LYS A 165 -8.56 -55.98 15.34
N LYS A 166 -7.26 -55.86 15.60
CA LYS A 166 -6.40 -56.99 15.97
C LYS A 166 -6.78 -57.60 17.32
N THR A 167 -7.06 -56.78 18.33
CA THR A 167 -7.45 -57.26 19.67
C THR A 167 -8.86 -57.84 19.72
N PHE A 168 -9.80 -57.32 18.93
CA PHE A 168 -11.14 -57.85 18.82
C PHE A 168 -11.17 -59.20 18.09
N ASN A 169 -10.51 -59.31 16.93
CA ASN A 169 -10.40 -60.57 16.17
C ASN A 169 -9.60 -61.66 16.89
N SER A 170 -8.83 -61.30 17.92
CA SER A 170 -8.09 -62.24 18.78
C SER A 170 -8.89 -62.73 19.99
N ARG A 171 -10.04 -62.10 20.29
CA ARG A 171 -10.88 -62.40 21.47
C ARG A 171 -12.22 -63.05 21.10
N VAL A 172 -12.50 -63.20 19.81
CA VAL A 172 -13.59 -64.00 19.22
C VAL A 172 -12.95 -65.23 18.59
#